data_AF-A0A1Z3HGL1-F1
#
_entry.id   AF-A0A1Z3HGL1-F1
#
_cell.length_a   1.000
_cell.length_b   1.000
_cell.length_c   1.000
_cell.angle_alpha   90.00
_cell.angle_beta   90.00
_cell.angle_gamma   90.00
#
_symmetry.space_group_name_H-M   'P 1'
#
loop_
_entity.id
_entity.type
_entity.pdbx_description
1 polymer ?
#
loop_
_entity_poly.entity_id
_entity_poly.type
_entity_poly.pdbx_seq_one_letter_code
_entity_poly.pdbx_strand_id
1 'polypeptide(L)'
;MSDNNNNDEDVVLRGVITALRPQRGPHPHLKWVAVLDVDAVMAGQFSGQTFAFHIHSPTKSGIAVGGQYVIRMTRTPAGEYLLRAIEPWKDGPPSQLENGT
;
A
#
# COMPACT_ATOMS: atom_id res chain seq x y z
N MET A 1 -16.88 30.01 9.23
CA MET A 1 -16.04 28.80 9.27
C MET A 1 -16.89 27.65 8.79
N SER A 2 -16.57 27.06 7.64
CA SER A 2 -17.19 25.80 7.23
C SER A 2 -16.28 24.69 7.74
N ASP A 3 -16.68 24.04 8.83
CA ASP A 3 -16.10 22.78 9.27
C ASP A 3 -16.41 21.72 8.20
N ASN A 4 -15.56 21.61 7.19
CA ASN A 4 -15.57 20.51 6.25
C ASN A 4 -15.10 19.27 7.02
N ASN A 5 -16.02 18.64 7.75
CA ASN A 5 -15.82 17.38 8.43
C ASN A 5 -15.77 16.26 7.38
N ASN A 6 -14.70 16.25 6.58
CA ASN A 6 -14.34 15.10 5.78
C ASN A 6 -13.89 14.04 6.77
N ASN A 7 -14.81 13.17 7.16
CA ASN A 7 -14.58 11.97 8.00
C ASN A 7 -13.75 10.91 7.26
N ASP A 8 -12.78 11.36 6.48
CA ASP A 8 -11.81 10.57 5.76
C ASP A 8 -10.76 10.11 6.77
N GLU A 9 -10.72 8.81 7.05
CA GLU A 9 -9.75 8.24 7.99
C GLU A 9 -8.48 7.83 7.23
N ASP A 10 -7.33 8.34 7.67
CA ASP A 10 -6.05 7.88 7.14
C ASP A 10 -5.71 6.49 7.67
N VAL A 11 -5.42 5.57 6.76
CA VAL A 11 -4.99 4.20 7.06
C VAL A 11 -3.63 3.97 6.43
N VAL A 12 -2.71 3.43 7.21
CA VAL A 12 -1.34 3.14 6.76
C VAL A 12 -1.04 1.67 7.02
N LEU A 13 -0.73 0.93 5.96
CA LEU A 13 -0.42 -0.50 6.04
C LEU A 13 1.02 -0.73 5.62
N ARG A 14 1.69 -1.67 6.28
CA ARG A 14 2.96 -2.24 5.84
C ARG A 14 2.72 -3.69 5.44
N GLY A 15 3.33 -4.11 4.33
CA GLY A 15 3.19 -5.48 3.85
C GLY A 15 4.15 -5.84 2.73
N VAL A 16 4.04 -7.09 2.27
CA VAL A 16 4.80 -7.64 1.15
C VAL A 16 3.89 -7.83 -0.06
N ILE A 17 4.35 -7.42 -1.24
CA ILE A 17 3.59 -7.69 -2.47
C ILE A 17 3.74 -9.17 -2.83
N THR A 18 2.65 -9.92 -2.79
CA THR A 18 2.65 -11.36 -3.08
C THR A 18 2.24 -11.68 -4.52
N ALA A 19 1.52 -10.77 -5.18
CA ALA A 19 1.14 -10.96 -6.58
C ALA A 19 0.98 -9.63 -7.33
N LEU A 20 1.29 -9.69 -8.62
CA LEU A 20 0.98 -8.66 -9.61
C LEU A 20 0.22 -9.33 -10.75
N ARG A 21 -1.05 -8.96 -10.92
CA ARG A 21 -1.95 -9.59 -11.90
C ARG A 21 -2.35 -8.58 -12.97
N PRO A 22 -2.11 -8.86 -14.26
CA PRO A 22 -2.62 -8.01 -15.32
C PRO A 22 -4.15 -8.16 -15.38
N GLN A 23 -4.86 -7.04 -15.30
CA GLN A 23 -6.30 -6.98 -15.49
C GLN A 23 -6.58 -6.64 -16.95
N ARG A 24 -7.00 -7.66 -17.71
CA ARG A 24 -7.51 -7.46 -19.07
C ARG A 24 -8.92 -6.88 -18.99
N GLY A 25 -9.13 -5.74 -19.63
CA GLY A 25 -10.43 -5.10 -19.76
C GLY A 25 -10.60 -4.51 -21.17
N PRO A 26 -11.78 -3.99 -21.50
CA PRO A 26 -12.07 -3.44 -22.84
C PRO A 26 -11.27 -2.17 -23.18
N HIS A 27 -10.55 -1.58 -22.22
CA HIS A 27 -9.71 -0.41 -22.43
C HIS A 27 -8.29 -0.79 -22.90
N PRO A 28 -7.67 -0.01 -23.80
CA PRO A 28 -6.35 -0.31 -24.38
C PRO A 28 -5.19 -0.20 -23.38
N HIS A 29 -5.41 0.40 -22.21
CA HIS A 29 -4.41 0.49 -21.15
C HIS A 29 -4.53 -0.69 -20.19
N LEU A 30 -3.54 -1.58 -20.23
CA LEU A 30 -3.41 -2.69 -19.28
C LEU A 30 -3.32 -2.13 -17.86
N LYS A 31 -4.32 -2.42 -17.02
CA LYS A 31 -4.28 -2.14 -15.59
C LYS A 31 -3.69 -3.34 -14.87
N TRP A 32 -3.04 -3.12 -13.75
CA TRP A 32 -2.50 -4.17 -12.91
C TRP A 32 -3.16 -4.13 -11.55
N VAL A 33 -3.39 -5.31 -10.97
CA VAL A 33 -3.80 -5.46 -9.57
C VAL A 33 -2.60 -5.96 -8.79
N ALA A 34 -2.19 -5.19 -7.80
CA ALA A 34 -1.20 -5.59 -6.82
C ALA A 34 -1.90 -6.17 -5.60
N VAL A 35 -1.39 -7.29 -5.09
CA VAL A 35 -1.87 -7.92 -3.84
C VAL A 35 -0.77 -7.76 -2.79
N LEU A 36 -1.11 -7.07 -1.72
CA LEU A 36 -0.29 -6.89 -0.53
C LEU A 36 -0.75 -7.88 0.54
N ASP A 37 0.16 -8.69 1.05
CA ASP A 37 -0.01 -9.40 2.32
C ASP A 37 0.39 -8.44 3.45
N VAL A 38 -0.52 -8.19 4.38
CA VAL A 38 -0.41 -7.13 5.38
C VAL A 38 0.31 -7.66 6.61
N ASP A 39 1.51 -7.12 6.87
CA ASP A 39 2.31 -7.45 8.04
C ASP A 39 1.85 -6.67 9.27
N ALA A 40 1.50 -5.39 9.08
CA ALA A 40 1.18 -4.48 10.17
C ALA A 40 0.27 -3.33 9.70
N VAL A 41 -0.63 -2.93 10.58
CA VAL A 41 -1.37 -1.66 10.48
C VAL A 41 -0.58 -0.61 11.27
N MET A 42 0.01 0.34 10.56
CA MET A 42 0.85 1.39 11.15
C MET A 42 0.01 2.57 11.64
N ALA A 43 -1.15 2.81 11.03
CA ALA A 43 -2.14 3.81 11.45
C ALA A 43 -3.54 3.46 10.93
N GLY A 44 -4.58 3.95 11.63
CA GLY A 44 -5.97 3.75 11.27
C GLY A 44 -6.49 2.35 11.60
N GLN A 45 -7.67 2.00 11.07
CA GLN A 45 -8.29 0.69 11.26
C GLN A 45 -8.32 -0.11 9.97
N PHE A 46 -7.76 -1.32 10.02
CA PHE A 46 -7.83 -2.31 8.97
C PHE A 46 -7.75 -3.71 9.58
N SER A 47 -8.66 -4.61 9.20
CA SER A 47 -8.75 -5.97 9.75
C SER A 47 -8.42 -7.06 8.73
N GLY A 48 -8.16 -6.68 7.47
CA GLY A 48 -7.78 -7.62 6.43
C GLY A 48 -6.35 -8.15 6.62
N GLN A 49 -6.12 -9.39 6.22
CA GLN A 49 -4.77 -9.94 6.08
C GLN A 49 -4.16 -9.62 4.72
N THR A 50 -5.00 -9.37 3.72
CA THR A 50 -4.56 -9.00 2.37
C THR A 50 -5.27 -7.75 1.91
N PHE A 51 -4.56 -6.90 1.17
CA PHE A 51 -5.12 -5.71 0.53
C PHE A 51 -4.78 -5.71 -0.96
N ALA A 52 -5.79 -5.53 -1.81
CA ALA A 52 -5.60 -5.48 -3.27
C ALA A 52 -5.88 -4.08 -3.80
N PHE A 53 -4.99 -3.57 -4.64
CA PHE A 53 -5.13 -2.22 -5.23
C PHE A 53 -4.68 -2.18 -6.69
N HIS A 54 -5.23 -1.22 -7.43
CA HIS A 54 -4.89 -1.03 -8.84
C HIS A 54 -3.64 -0.17 -9.00
N ILE A 55 -2.77 -0.56 -9.91
CA ILE A 55 -1.61 0.23 -10.36
C ILE A 55 -1.60 0.32 -11.89
N HIS A 56 -0.99 1.37 -12.41
CA HIS A 56 -0.88 1.59 -13.87
C HIS A 56 0.17 0.68 -14.52
N SER A 57 1.35 0.54 -13.92
CA SER A 57 2.40 -0.35 -14.40
C SER A 57 3.35 -0.70 -13.26
N PRO A 58 3.64 -1.98 -12.99
CA PRO A 58 4.57 -2.38 -11.94
C PRO A 58 5.95 -1.75 -12.09
N THR A 59 6.52 -1.81 -13.30
CA THR A 59 7.86 -1.29 -13.60
C THR A 59 7.93 0.22 -13.41
N LYS A 60 6.90 0.97 -13.86
CA LYS A 60 6.86 2.43 -13.71
C LYS A 60 6.68 2.84 -12.25
N SER A 61 5.95 2.05 -11.47
CA SER A 61 5.72 2.29 -10.05
C SER A 61 6.85 1.77 -9.15
N GLY A 62 7.85 1.07 -9.68
CA GLY A 62 8.92 0.45 -8.88
C GLY A 62 8.41 -0.65 -7.94
N ILE A 63 7.30 -1.31 -8.29
CA ILE A 63 6.66 -2.33 -7.47
C ILE A 63 7.04 -3.72 -8.00
N ALA A 64 7.50 -4.58 -7.10
CA ALA A 64 7.88 -5.95 -7.41
C ALA A 64 7.28 -6.94 -6.40
N VAL A 65 6.98 -8.16 -6.87
CA VAL A 65 6.63 -9.28 -5.99
C VAL A 65 7.81 -9.58 -5.06
N GLY A 66 7.52 -9.84 -3.78
CA GLY A 66 8.49 -10.04 -2.72
C GLY A 66 9.04 -8.74 -2.11
N GLY A 67 8.76 -7.58 -2.70
CA GLY A 67 9.15 -6.29 -2.11
C GLY A 67 8.25 -5.93 -0.93
N GLN A 68 8.84 -5.31 0.10
CA GLN A 68 8.13 -4.78 1.26
C GLN A 68 7.85 -3.29 1.06
N TYR A 69 6.62 -2.88 1.34
CA TYR A 69 6.13 -1.53 1.07
C TYR A 69 5.28 -1.02 2.23
N VAL A 70 5.26 0.30 2.36
CA VAL A 70 4.25 1.02 3.13
C VAL A 70 3.29 1.66 2.15
N ILE A 71 1.99 1.40 2.35
CA ILE A 71 0.91 2.02 1.59
C ILE A 71 0.11 2.95 2.49
N ARG A 72 -0.22 4.13 1.97
CA ARG A 72 -1.08 5.11 2.61
C ARG A 72 -2.38 5.18 1.82
N MET A 73 -3.50 5.08 2.51
CA MET A 73 -4.82 5.12 1.92
C MET A 73 -5.75 5.98 2.77
N THR A 74 -6.78 6.50 2.13
CA THR A 74 -7.88 7.18 2.82
C THR A 74 -9.10 6.27 2.78
N ARG A 75 -9.71 6.01 3.93
CA ARG A 75 -10.99 5.33 4.03
C ARG A 75 -12.11 6.35 3.89
N THR A 76 -12.94 6.20 2.88
CA THR A 76 -14.09 7.08 2.65
C THR A 76 -15.22 6.73 3.63
N PRO A 77 -16.20 7.65 3.86
CA PRO A 77 -17.39 7.35 4.66
C PRO A 77 -18.23 6.18 4.12
N ALA A 78 -18.09 5.84 2.83
CA ALA A 78 -18.73 4.69 2.21
C ALA A 78 -18.03 3.35 2.52
N GLY A 79 -16.88 3.38 3.21
CA GLY A 79 -16.06 2.22 3.53
C GLY A 79 -15.09 1.82 2.43
N GLU A 80 -14.95 2.62 1.37
CA GLU A 80 -13.99 2.37 0.28
C GLU A 80 -12.60 2.87 0.66
N TYR A 81 -11.56 2.19 0.17
CA TYR A 81 -10.17 2.59 0.40
C TYR A 81 -9.58 3.20 -0.87
N LEU A 82 -9.12 4.45 -0.77
CA LEU A 82 -8.46 5.17 -1.84
C LEU A 82 -6.96 5.19 -1.61
N LEU A 83 -6.18 4.50 -2.46
CA LEU A 83 -4.72 4.53 -2.41
C LEU A 83 -4.23 5.96 -2.66
N ARG A 84 -3.42 6.50 -1.74
CA ARG A 84 -2.80 7.82 -1.85
C ARG A 84 -1.33 7.73 -2.24
N ALA A 85 -0.60 6.84 -1.59
CA ALA A 85 0.82 6.66 -1.83
C ALA A 85 1.26 5.23 -1.55
N ILE A 86 2.35 4.83 -2.20
CA ILE A 86 3.08 3.59 -1.95
C ILE A 86 4.57 3.90 -2.02
N GLU A 87 5.29 3.45 -1.00
CA GLU A 87 6.72 3.71 -0.83
C GLU A 87 7.41 2.39 -0.45
N PRO A 88 8.60 2.07 -1.00
CA PRO A 88 9.39 0.94 -0.52
C PRO A 88 9.68 1.12 0.97
N TRP A 89 9.44 0.08 1.76
CA TRP A 89 9.84 0.09 3.16
C TRP A 89 11.35 -0.08 3.24
N LYS A 90 12.05 0.98 3.65
CA LYS A 90 13.50 1.01 3.78
C LYS A 90 13.91 1.01 5.25
N ASP A 91 13.55 -0.03 5.97
CA ASP A 91 14.13 -0.29 7.29
C ASP A 91 14.19 -1.81 7.51
N GLY A 92 15.41 -2.36 7.38
CA GLY A 92 15.83 -3.45 8.27
C GLY A 92 15.88 -2.92 9.71
N PRO A 93 16.18 -3.76 10.73
CA PRO A 93 16.53 -3.20 12.03
C PRO A 93 17.61 -2.11 11.80
N PRO A 94 17.59 -0.97 12.53
CA PRO A 94 18.72 -0.07 12.49
C PRO A 94 19.94 -0.94 12.71
N SER A 95 20.89 -0.94 11.79
CA SER A 95 22.15 -1.63 11.97
C SER A 95 22.61 -1.23 13.36
N GLN A 96 22.54 -2.15 14.33
CA GLN A 96 23.36 -1.99 15.52
C GLN A 96 24.74 -1.90 14.91
N LEU A 97 25.32 -0.71 14.99
CA LEU A 97 26.74 -0.51 14.84
C LEU A 97 27.34 -1.60 15.71
N GLU A 98 27.87 -2.63 15.04
CA GLU A 98 28.61 -3.67 15.68
C GLU A 98 29.71 -2.93 16.43
N ASN A 99 29.64 -2.99 17.76
CA ASN A 99 30.73 -2.57 18.62
C ASN A 99 31.93 -3.46 18.25
N GLY A 100 32.69 -3.01 17.26
CA GLY A 100 33.96 -3.60 16.85
C GLY A 100 35.05 -3.01 17.72
N THR A 101 35.55 -3.88 18.60
CA THR A 101 36.67 -3.79 19.54
C THR A 101 37.91 -3.07 18.99
#